data_AF-A0A2I2ZVV4-F1
#
_entry.id   AF-A0A2I2ZVV4-F1
#
_cell.length_a   1.000
_cell.length_b   1.000
_cell.length_c   1.000
_cell.angle_alpha   90.00
_cell.angle_beta   90.00
_cell.angle_gamma   90.00
#
_symmetry.space_group_name_H-M   'P 1'
#
loop_
_entity.id
_entity.type
_entity.pdbx_description
1 polymer ?
#
loop_
_entity_poly.entity_id
_entity_poly.type
_entity_poly.pdbx_seq_one_letter_code
_entity_poly.pdbx_strand_id
1 'polypeptide(L)'
;MSRPRKRLAGTSGSDKGLSGKHTKTENSGEALAKVEDSNPQKTSATKNCLKNLSSHWLMKSEPESRLEKGVDVKFSIEDLKAQPKQTTCWDGVRNYQARNFLRAMKLGEEAFFYHSNCKEPGIAGLMKIVKEAYPDHTQFEKNNPHYDPSSKEDNPKWSMKSLILF
;
A
#
# COMPACT_ATOMS: atom_id res chain seq x y z
N MET A 1 49.82 8.82 3.68
CA MET A 1 49.99 8.24 2.33
C MET A 1 50.95 7.05 2.39
N SER A 2 50.52 5.87 1.94
CA SER A 2 51.35 4.81 1.34
C SER A 2 50.43 3.71 0.80
N ARG A 3 50.82 3.16 -0.35
CA ARG A 3 49.97 2.60 -1.43
C ARG A 3 49.43 1.16 -1.19
N PRO A 4 48.36 0.74 -1.89
CA PRO A 4 47.77 -0.59 -1.81
C PRO A 4 48.50 -1.64 -2.68
N ARG A 5 48.49 -2.90 -2.26
CA ARG A 5 49.05 -4.05 -3.02
C ARG A 5 47.99 -4.70 -3.91
N LYS A 6 48.42 -5.04 -5.13
CA LYS A 6 47.66 -5.41 -6.33
C LYS A 6 47.24 -6.90 -6.35
N ARG A 7 46.13 -7.19 -7.02
CA ARG A 7 45.54 -8.52 -7.34
C ARG A 7 46.47 -9.46 -8.11
N LEU A 8 46.20 -10.77 -7.99
CA LEU A 8 46.40 -11.76 -9.06
C LEU A 8 45.14 -12.63 -9.23
N ALA A 9 44.84 -12.94 -10.48
CA ALA A 9 43.72 -13.76 -10.94
C ALA A 9 44.15 -15.22 -11.11
N GLY A 10 43.20 -16.14 -11.00
CA GLY A 10 43.35 -17.56 -11.35
C GLY A 10 41.98 -18.15 -11.72
N THR A 11 41.88 -18.65 -12.94
CA THR A 11 40.68 -19.16 -13.63
C THR A 11 40.51 -20.68 -13.50
N SER A 12 39.26 -21.12 -13.70
CA SER A 12 38.80 -22.31 -14.46
C SER A 12 38.19 -23.52 -13.73
N GLY A 13 36.93 -23.79 -14.13
CA GLY A 13 36.25 -25.09 -14.29
C GLY A 13 35.63 -25.74 -13.04
N SER A 14 34.55 -26.54 -13.08
CA SER A 14 33.48 -26.87 -14.02
C SER A 14 32.52 -27.81 -13.26
N ASP A 15 31.22 -27.77 -13.59
CA ASP A 15 30.18 -28.81 -13.47
C ASP A 15 30.21 -29.90 -12.38
N LYS A 16 29.08 -30.05 -11.66
CA LYS A 16 28.08 -31.13 -11.88
C LYS A 16 27.00 -31.14 -10.79
N GLY A 17 25.74 -31.08 -11.20
CA GLY A 17 24.60 -31.48 -10.37
C GLY A 17 24.37 -32.99 -10.41
N LEU A 18 23.75 -33.54 -9.37
CA LEU A 18 23.15 -34.88 -9.38
C LEU A 18 21.93 -34.93 -8.46
N SER A 19 20.81 -35.37 -9.03
CA SER A 19 19.56 -35.73 -8.36
C SER A 19 19.60 -37.16 -7.82
N GLY A 20 18.88 -37.45 -6.74
CA GLY A 20 18.66 -38.81 -6.24
C GLY A 20 17.17 -39.07 -5.95
N LYS A 21 16.64 -40.14 -6.56
CA LYS A 21 15.25 -40.66 -6.52
C LYS A 21 15.00 -41.57 -5.31
N HIS A 22 13.75 -41.54 -4.83
CA HIS A 22 12.87 -42.60 -4.30
C HIS A 22 13.43 -43.91 -3.71
N THR A 23 12.87 -44.27 -2.54
CA THR A 23 12.53 -45.66 -2.19
C THR A 23 11.13 -45.72 -1.53
N LYS A 24 10.40 -46.77 -1.89
CA LYS A 24 9.01 -47.11 -1.59
C LYS A 24 9.01 -48.26 -0.56
N THR A 25 8.12 -48.20 0.45
CA THR A 25 7.63 -49.39 1.16
C THR A 25 6.16 -49.18 1.55
N GLU A 26 5.29 -50.06 1.05
CA GLU A 26 3.87 -50.28 1.41
C GLU A 26 3.81 -50.90 2.84
N ASN A 27 2.72 -50.96 3.62
CA ASN A 27 1.36 -51.35 3.27
C ASN A 27 0.39 -51.17 4.47
N SER A 28 -0.89 -51.00 4.13
CA SER A 28 -2.13 -51.50 4.76
C SER A 28 -2.49 -51.26 6.25
N GLY A 29 -3.69 -50.71 6.44
CA GLY A 29 -4.49 -50.86 7.67
C GLY A 29 -5.75 -49.98 7.68
N GLU A 30 -6.85 -50.48 7.13
CA GLU A 30 -8.20 -49.89 7.23
C GLU A 30 -8.69 -49.75 8.68
N ALA A 31 -9.30 -48.62 9.01
CA ALA A 31 -10.43 -48.58 9.95
C ALA A 31 -11.29 -47.32 9.67
N LEU A 32 -12.49 -47.56 9.15
CA LEU A 32 -13.60 -46.61 9.07
C LEU A 32 -13.97 -46.13 10.47
N ALA A 33 -13.98 -44.82 10.70
CA ALA A 33 -14.84 -44.20 11.69
C ALA A 33 -15.54 -43.00 11.03
N LYS A 34 -16.84 -43.19 10.75
CA LYS A 34 -17.76 -42.10 10.43
C LYS A 34 -17.78 -41.14 11.62
N VAL A 35 -17.45 -39.87 11.39
CA VAL A 35 -17.88 -38.79 12.29
C VAL A 35 -18.51 -37.72 11.43
N GLU A 36 -19.74 -37.42 11.80
CA GLU A 36 -20.74 -36.66 11.08
C GLU A 36 -20.30 -35.23 10.77
N ASP A 37 -20.77 -34.81 9.60
CA ASP A 37 -20.90 -33.43 9.16
C ASP A 37 -21.57 -32.58 10.25
N SER A 38 -20.77 -31.82 10.99
CA SER A 38 -21.24 -30.81 11.93
C SER A 38 -20.93 -29.43 11.37
N ASN A 39 -21.73 -29.07 10.37
CA ASN A 39 -22.11 -27.70 10.04
C ASN A 39 -22.14 -26.81 11.31
N PRO A 40 -21.18 -25.88 11.50
CA PRO A 40 -21.34 -24.86 12.52
C PRO A 40 -22.43 -23.93 12.00
N GLN A 41 -23.63 -24.09 12.54
CA GLN A 41 -24.76 -23.20 12.32
C GLN A 41 -24.26 -21.76 12.31
N LYS A 42 -24.24 -21.16 11.12
CA LYS A 42 -23.87 -19.76 10.89
C LYS A 42 -24.92 -18.91 11.59
N THR A 43 -24.67 -18.60 12.86
CA THR A 43 -25.52 -17.77 13.69
C THR A 43 -25.74 -16.42 13.01
N SER A 44 -26.94 -15.89 13.13
CA SER A 44 -27.37 -14.60 12.57
C SER A 44 -26.47 -13.44 13.03
N ALA A 45 -25.82 -13.60 14.20
CA ALA A 45 -24.83 -12.69 14.74
C ALA A 45 -23.54 -12.62 13.90
N THR A 46 -23.00 -13.76 13.45
CA THR A 46 -21.80 -13.79 12.60
C THR A 46 -22.08 -13.24 11.20
N LYS A 47 -23.32 -13.42 10.70
CA LYS A 47 -23.76 -12.81 9.43
C LYS A 47 -23.85 -11.28 9.52
N ASN A 48 -24.15 -10.70 10.69
CA ASN A 48 -24.20 -9.25 10.88
C ASN A 48 -22.82 -8.62 11.09
N CYS A 49 -21.89 -9.30 11.78
CA CYS A 49 -20.51 -8.84 11.88
C CYS A 49 -19.84 -8.78 10.50
N LEU A 50 -19.99 -9.85 9.69
CA LEU A 50 -19.47 -9.91 8.31
C LEU A 50 -20.12 -8.91 7.34
N LYS A 51 -21.31 -8.37 7.66
CA LYS A 51 -21.99 -7.35 6.84
C LYS A 51 -21.47 -5.94 7.08
N ASN A 52 -20.75 -5.69 8.17
CA ASN A 52 -20.26 -4.37 8.59
C ASN A 52 -18.72 -4.30 8.71
N LEU A 53 -17.98 -5.24 8.10
CA LEU A 53 -16.52 -5.16 8.06
C LEU A 53 -16.10 -4.10 7.03
N SER A 54 -16.02 -2.86 7.47
CA SER A 54 -15.36 -1.78 6.74
C SER A 54 -13.84 -1.92 6.87
N SER A 55 -13.10 -1.63 5.81
CA SER A 55 -11.64 -1.56 5.90
C SER A 55 -11.24 -0.27 6.60
N HIS A 56 -10.12 -0.31 7.33
CA HIS A 56 -9.50 0.88 7.91
C HIS A 56 -8.12 1.09 7.27
N TRP A 57 -7.73 2.35 7.14
CA TRP A 57 -6.54 2.73 6.40
C TRP A 57 -5.63 3.63 7.22
N LEU A 58 -4.39 3.82 6.74
CA LEU A 58 -3.46 4.81 7.25
C LEU A 58 -2.79 5.47 6.06
N MET A 59 -2.76 6.80 6.05
CA MET A 59 -2.24 7.58 4.92
C MET A 59 -1.25 8.61 5.44
N LYS A 60 -0.10 8.70 4.79
CA LYS A 60 1.04 9.49 5.24
C LYS A 60 1.13 10.80 4.50
N SER A 61 1.39 11.88 5.24
CA SER A 61 1.67 13.21 4.71
C SER A 61 2.75 13.89 5.53
N GLU A 62 3.46 14.84 4.93
CA GLU A 62 4.57 15.55 5.57
C GLU A 62 4.09 16.88 6.16
N PRO A 63 4.15 17.09 7.49
CA PRO A 63 3.67 18.34 8.10
C PRO A 63 4.69 19.48 8.07
N GLU A 64 5.98 19.18 7.85
CA GLU A 64 7.07 20.14 7.77
C GLU A 64 7.41 20.45 6.31
N SER A 65 7.99 21.64 6.06
CA SER A 65 8.37 22.06 4.70
C SER A 65 9.47 21.17 4.14
N ARG A 66 9.26 20.68 2.91
CA ARG A 66 10.25 19.93 2.13
C ARG A 66 10.01 20.17 0.66
N LEU A 67 11.07 20.57 -0.04
CA LEU A 67 11.00 20.79 -1.48
C LEU A 67 11.20 19.50 -2.26
N GLU A 68 10.31 19.24 -3.21
CA GLU A 68 10.43 18.22 -4.24
C GLU A 68 10.33 18.91 -5.60
N LYS A 69 11.38 18.79 -6.44
CA LYS A 69 11.48 19.48 -7.73
C LYS A 69 11.17 20.99 -7.66
N GLY A 70 11.50 21.65 -6.54
CA GLY A 70 11.27 23.08 -6.32
C GLY A 70 9.87 23.45 -5.80
N VAL A 71 9.02 22.47 -5.51
CA VAL A 71 7.67 22.68 -4.95
C VAL A 71 7.64 22.15 -3.52
N ASP A 72 7.04 22.90 -2.60
CA ASP A 72 6.85 22.44 -1.22
C ASP A 72 5.71 21.40 -1.17
N VAL A 73 6.00 20.20 -0.64
CA VAL A 73 5.02 19.11 -0.50
C VAL A 73 4.40 19.04 0.90
N LYS A 74 4.63 20.07 1.72
CA LYS A 74 4.05 20.20 3.05
C LYS A 74 2.52 20.13 3.00
N PHE A 75 1.97 19.19 3.76
CA PHE A 75 0.54 19.09 4.03
C PHE A 75 0.29 18.43 5.39
N SER A 76 0.03 19.25 6.41
CA SER A 76 -0.29 18.82 7.77
C SER A 76 -1.79 18.58 7.96
N ILE A 77 -2.17 18.05 9.13
CA ILE A 77 -3.59 17.91 9.47
C ILE A 77 -4.27 19.26 9.65
N GLU A 78 -3.52 20.27 10.13
CA GLU A 78 -4.03 21.64 10.27
C GLU A 78 -4.30 22.28 8.90
N ASP A 79 -3.47 21.98 7.90
CA ASP A 79 -3.71 22.40 6.52
C ASP A 79 -5.00 21.76 5.97
N LEU A 80 -5.26 20.48 6.29
CA LEU A 80 -6.53 19.83 5.97
C LEU A 80 -7.72 20.48 6.69
N LYS A 81 -7.59 20.84 7.97
CA LYS A 81 -8.64 21.54 8.72
C LYS A 81 -8.98 22.90 8.10
N ALA A 82 -7.99 23.56 7.51
CA ALA A 82 -8.15 24.86 6.86
C ALA A 82 -8.75 24.78 5.45
N GLN A 83 -8.80 23.59 4.82
CA GLN A 83 -9.42 23.42 3.50
C GLN A 83 -10.93 23.72 3.52
N PRO A 84 -11.52 24.17 2.41
CA PRO A 84 -12.95 24.29 2.28
C PRO A 84 -13.66 22.96 2.61
N LYS A 85 -14.64 23.01 3.52
CA LYS A 85 -15.33 21.82 4.05
C LYS A 85 -14.38 20.77 4.66
N GLN A 86 -13.18 21.17 5.07
CA GLN A 86 -12.14 20.30 5.61
C GLN A 86 -11.84 19.10 4.69
N THR A 87 -11.98 19.30 3.37
CA THR A 87 -11.91 18.27 2.35
C THR A 87 -10.75 18.54 1.40
N THR A 88 -9.95 17.53 1.09
CA THR A 88 -8.87 17.61 0.10
C THR A 88 -8.87 16.41 -0.85
N CYS A 89 -8.20 16.55 -1.99
CA CYS A 89 -7.76 15.41 -2.79
C CYS A 89 -6.42 14.88 -2.25
N TRP A 90 -6.24 13.56 -2.29
CA TRP A 90 -5.02 12.87 -1.87
C TRP A 90 -4.21 12.43 -3.08
N ASP A 91 -3.57 13.42 -3.69
CA ASP A 91 -2.75 13.26 -4.89
C ASP A 91 -1.34 12.77 -4.56
N GLY A 92 -0.46 12.74 -5.56
CA GLY A 92 0.97 12.49 -5.38
C GLY A 92 1.36 11.02 -5.10
N VAL A 93 0.41 10.10 -4.99
CA VAL A 93 0.73 8.66 -4.81
C VAL A 93 1.34 8.10 -6.10
N ARG A 94 2.63 7.75 -6.04
CA ARG A 94 3.42 7.17 -7.14
C ARG A 94 3.97 5.76 -6.85
N ASN A 95 3.37 5.07 -5.87
CA ASN A 95 3.66 3.67 -5.57
C ASN A 95 2.49 2.78 -6.05
N TYR A 96 2.77 1.74 -6.82
CA TYR A 96 1.74 0.87 -7.41
C TYR A 96 0.89 0.13 -6.37
N GLN A 97 1.48 -0.32 -5.27
CA GLN A 97 0.74 -1.00 -4.21
C GLN A 97 -0.16 -0.02 -3.46
N ALA A 98 0.36 1.15 -3.08
CA ALA A 98 -0.41 2.21 -2.45
C ALA A 98 -1.57 2.68 -3.34
N ARG A 99 -1.33 2.83 -4.65
CA ARG A 99 -2.37 3.13 -5.63
C ARG A 99 -3.46 2.06 -5.64
N ASN A 100 -3.09 0.79 -5.61
CA ASN A 100 -4.07 -0.31 -5.58
C ASN A 100 -4.91 -0.27 -4.29
N PHE A 101 -4.31 0.10 -3.15
CA PHE A 101 -5.05 0.33 -1.91
C PHE A 101 -6.00 1.54 -2.00
N LEU A 102 -5.56 2.66 -2.59
CA LEU A 102 -6.44 3.80 -2.87
C LEU A 102 -7.66 3.38 -3.70
N ARG A 103 -7.46 2.54 -4.72
CA ARG A 103 -8.54 2.01 -5.55
C ARG A 103 -9.48 1.06 -4.80
N ALA A 104 -8.98 0.36 -3.79
CA ALA A 104 -9.75 -0.60 -2.99
C ALA A 104 -10.58 0.06 -1.86
N MET A 105 -10.17 1.24 -1.37
CA MET A 105 -10.92 2.01 -0.39
C MET A 105 -12.37 2.23 -0.85
N LYS A 106 -13.33 2.33 0.08
CA LYS A 106 -14.75 2.59 -0.21
C LYS A 106 -15.23 3.87 0.44
N LEU A 107 -16.33 4.43 -0.05
CA LEU A 107 -16.97 5.59 0.56
C LEU A 107 -17.34 5.30 2.01
N GLY A 108 -17.07 6.26 2.89
CA GLY A 108 -17.37 6.13 4.32
C GLY A 108 -16.34 5.34 5.13
N GLU A 109 -15.39 4.65 4.51
CA GLU A 109 -14.28 4.02 5.23
C GLU A 109 -13.37 5.10 5.86
N GLU A 110 -12.75 4.74 6.98
CA GLU A 110 -11.93 5.64 7.78
C GLU A 110 -10.44 5.40 7.54
N ALA A 111 -9.67 6.48 7.67
CA ALA A 111 -8.23 6.45 7.57
C ALA A 111 -7.60 7.30 8.67
N PHE A 112 -6.49 6.82 9.22
CA PHE A 112 -5.61 7.64 10.06
C PHE A 112 -4.78 8.60 9.20
N PHE A 113 -4.76 9.87 9.58
CA PHE A 113 -3.82 10.85 9.03
C PHE A 113 -2.50 10.73 9.80
N TYR A 114 -1.45 10.29 9.12
CA TYR A 114 -0.14 10.06 9.71
C TYR A 114 0.86 11.13 9.26
N HIS A 115 1.45 11.83 10.21
CA HIS A 115 2.58 12.74 9.99
C HIS A 115 3.86 11.92 9.83
N SER A 116 4.49 12.03 8.66
CA SER A 116 5.76 11.39 8.33
C SER A 116 6.85 12.41 8.03
N ASN A 117 8.12 11.98 8.11
CA ASN A 117 9.28 12.79 7.73
C ASN A 117 9.36 14.15 8.47
N CYS A 118 9.00 14.15 9.74
CA CYS A 118 9.04 15.31 10.63
C CYS A 118 9.71 14.94 11.95
N LYS A 119 9.95 15.94 12.81
CA LYS A 119 10.56 15.71 14.14
C LYS A 119 9.72 14.80 15.04
N GLU A 120 8.40 14.91 14.95
CA GLU A 120 7.43 14.16 15.75
C GLU A 120 6.49 13.34 14.85
N PRO A 121 6.94 12.18 14.33
CA PRO A 121 6.12 11.35 13.45
C PRO A 121 5.06 10.58 14.24
N GLY A 122 3.84 10.48 13.70
CA GLY A 122 2.74 9.83 14.40
C GLY A 122 1.37 10.04 13.76
N ILE A 123 0.36 9.39 14.33
CA ILE A 123 -1.04 9.61 13.94
C ILE A 123 -1.48 10.96 14.51
N ALA A 124 -1.87 11.88 13.63
CA ALA A 124 -2.30 13.23 13.99
C ALA A 124 -3.83 13.38 14.06
N GLY A 125 -4.58 12.46 13.43
CA GLY A 125 -6.04 12.45 13.51
C GLY A 125 -6.71 11.43 12.60
N LEU A 126 -8.02 11.57 12.45
CA LEU A 126 -8.89 10.70 11.66
C LEU A 126 -9.50 11.45 10.47
N MET A 127 -9.72 10.72 9.40
CA MET A 127 -10.38 11.22 8.20
C MET A 127 -11.24 10.12 7.57
N LYS A 128 -12.16 10.52 6.71
CA LYS A 128 -13.11 9.63 6.04
C LYS A 128 -13.07 9.81 4.53
N ILE A 129 -13.19 8.71 3.79
CA ILE A 129 -13.27 8.73 2.32
C ILE A 129 -14.62 9.29 1.88
N VAL A 130 -14.60 10.39 1.11
CA VAL A 130 -15.81 11.06 0.58
C VAL A 130 -15.94 10.99 -0.94
N LYS A 131 -14.91 10.53 -1.65
CA LYS A 131 -14.96 10.25 -3.08
C LYS A 131 -14.17 8.99 -3.42
N GLU A 132 -14.71 8.17 -4.32
CA GLU A 132 -14.03 6.99 -4.85
C GLU A 132 -12.78 7.37 -5.66
N ALA A 133 -12.02 6.39 -6.14
CA ALA A 133 -10.76 6.67 -6.83
C ALA A 133 -11.03 7.29 -8.21
N TYR A 134 -10.30 8.35 -8.54
CA TYR A 134 -10.36 9.02 -9.84
C TYR A 134 -8.94 9.38 -10.31
N PRO A 135 -8.74 9.70 -11.60
CA PRO A 135 -7.43 10.08 -12.11
C PRO A 135 -6.81 11.24 -11.31
N ASP A 136 -5.56 11.06 -10.93
CA ASP A 136 -4.77 12.13 -10.29
C ASP A 136 -4.35 13.17 -11.34
N HIS A 137 -4.87 14.39 -11.29
CA HIS A 137 -4.57 15.41 -12.31
C HIS A 137 -3.08 15.81 -12.31
N THR A 138 -2.41 15.73 -11.16
CA THR A 138 -1.00 16.14 -11.00
C THR A 138 -0.04 15.31 -11.85
N GLN A 139 -0.46 14.10 -12.27
CA GLN A 139 0.37 13.24 -13.10
C GLN A 139 0.60 13.79 -14.52
N PHE A 140 -0.24 14.73 -14.98
CA PHE A 140 -0.18 15.35 -16.31
C PHE A 140 0.45 16.76 -16.31
N GLU A 141 0.64 17.35 -15.12
CA GLU A 141 1.15 18.71 -14.96
C GLU A 141 2.68 18.73 -14.97
N LYS A 142 3.31 19.15 -16.07
CA LYS A 142 4.78 19.11 -16.26
C LYS A 142 5.61 19.77 -15.14
N ASN A 143 5.07 20.79 -14.49
CA ASN A 143 5.75 21.54 -13.43
C ASN A 143 5.49 20.97 -12.03
N ASN A 144 4.62 19.97 -11.91
CA ASN A 144 4.28 19.34 -10.65
C ASN A 144 5.38 18.34 -10.24
N PRO A 145 5.75 18.27 -8.94
CA PRO A 145 6.71 17.28 -8.44
C PRO A 145 6.35 15.85 -8.85
N HIS A 146 5.06 15.55 -8.96
CA HIS A 146 4.55 14.21 -9.24
C HIS A 146 4.14 13.98 -10.70
N TYR A 147 4.61 14.82 -11.64
CA TYR A 147 4.47 14.58 -13.08
C TYR A 147 5.00 13.21 -13.50
N ASP A 148 4.25 12.50 -14.34
CA ASP A 148 4.67 11.22 -14.94
C ASP A 148 4.50 11.28 -16.48
N PRO A 149 5.60 11.45 -17.26
CA PRO A 149 5.53 11.52 -18.72
C PRO A 149 5.06 10.22 -19.39
N SER A 150 5.04 9.12 -18.64
CA SER A 150 4.61 7.82 -19.14
C SER A 150 3.12 7.54 -18.89
N SER A 151 2.42 8.41 -18.16
CA SER A 151 0.97 8.34 -17.98
C SER A 151 0.24 9.00 -19.14
N LYS A 152 -0.90 8.43 -19.53
CA LYS A 152 -1.71 8.92 -20.65
C LYS A 152 -3.11 9.26 -20.18
N GLU A 153 -3.74 10.27 -20.75
CA GLU A 153 -5.07 10.73 -20.36
C GLU A 153 -6.18 9.70 -20.65
N ASP A 154 -6.02 8.89 -21.69
CA ASP A 154 -6.94 7.81 -22.06
C ASP A 154 -6.89 6.63 -21.08
N ASN A 155 -5.74 6.39 -20.44
CA ASN A 155 -5.57 5.36 -19.41
C ASN A 155 -4.62 5.83 -18.29
N PRO A 156 -5.11 6.67 -17.36
CA PRO A 156 -4.28 7.27 -16.32
C PRO A 156 -3.68 6.22 -15.38
N LYS A 157 -2.36 6.26 -15.18
CA LYS A 157 -1.64 5.32 -14.32
C LYS A 157 -1.96 5.52 -12.85
N TRP A 158 -2.10 6.76 -12.42
CA TRP A 158 -2.22 7.16 -11.03
C TRP A 158 -3.64 7.58 -10.68
N SER A 159 -4.02 7.28 -9.45
CA SER A 159 -5.35 7.55 -8.93
C SER A 159 -5.23 8.24 -7.58
N MET A 160 -6.16 9.14 -7.29
CA MET A 160 -6.31 9.82 -6.02
C MET A 160 -7.74 9.66 -5.49
N LYS A 161 -7.97 10.09 -4.24
CA LYS A 161 -9.28 10.11 -3.59
C LYS A 161 -9.55 11.45 -2.94
N SER A 162 -10.80 11.75 -2.61
CA SER A 162 -11.12 12.87 -1.74
C SER A 162 -11.46 12.39 -0.34
N LEU A 163 -10.92 13.09 0.65
CA LEU A 163 -11.08 12.78 2.07
C LEU A 163 -11.52 14.03 2.82
N ILE A 164 -12.31 13.83 3.86
CA ILE A 164 -12.73 14.87 4.79
C ILE A 164 -12.17 14.57 6.17
N LEU A 165 -11.77 15.62 6.89
CA LEU A 165 -11.48 15.51 8.31
C LEU A 165 -12.74 15.06 9.07
N PHE A 166 -12.57 14.16 10.04
CA PHE A 166 -13.62 13.69 10.94
C PHE A 166 -13.61 14.47 12.26
#